data_AF-A0A938Q1U2-F1
#
_entry.id   AF-A0A938Q1U2-F1
#
_cell.length_a   1.000
_cell.length_b   1.000
_cell.length_c   1.000
_cell.angle_alpha   90.00
_cell.angle_beta   90.00
_cell.angle_gamma   90.00
#
_symmetry.space_group_name_H-M   'P 1'
#
loop_
_entity.id
_entity.type
_entity.pdbx_description
1 polymer ?
#
loop_
_entity_poly.entity_id
_entity_poly.type
_entity_poly.pdbx_seq_one_letter_code
_entity_poly.pdbx_strand_id
1 'polypeptide(L)'
;MTVGDRWRIALALALQALPGAAAAEWPQSTPAAEGVDAAALGDLESSAAEAYFGSLLTDAGIGVPADWRERVRVGSDREQSGTARENLRGQESEVPAVLPDTQKQLVDFAVPGLRRILGYA
;
A
#
# COMPACT_ATOMS: atom_id res chain seq x y z
N MET A 1 -22.86 16.63 4.63
CA MET A 1 -21.96 16.15 3.57
C MET A 1 -20.59 16.74 3.83
N THR A 2 -19.69 15.96 4.43
CA THR A 2 -18.36 16.43 4.82
C THR A 2 -17.43 16.41 3.61
N VAL A 3 -16.31 17.14 3.67
CA VAL A 3 -15.32 17.17 2.58
C VAL A 3 -14.79 15.77 2.25
N GLY A 4 -14.78 14.83 3.22
CA GLY A 4 -14.45 13.43 3.01
C GLY A 4 -15.45 12.67 2.12
N ASP A 5 -16.73 13.05 2.12
CA ASP A 5 -17.77 12.40 1.30
C ASP A 5 -17.63 12.74 -0.18
N ARG A 6 -17.02 13.89 -0.51
CA ARG A 6 -16.93 14.40 -1.89
C ARG A 6 -15.84 13.69 -2.70
N TRP A 7 -14.76 13.25 -2.04
CA TRP A 7 -13.70 12.48 -2.68
C TRP A 7 -14.13 11.04 -2.99
N ARG A 8 -14.98 10.45 -2.14
CA ARG A 8 -15.55 9.12 -2.37
C ARG A 8 -16.44 9.09 -3.61
N ILE A 9 -17.24 10.13 -3.82
CA ILE A 9 -18.12 10.26 -4.99
C ILE A 9 -17.31 10.51 -6.28
N ALA A 10 -16.29 11.37 -6.23
CA ALA A 10 -15.45 11.66 -7.39
C ALA A 10 -14.61 10.45 -7.83
N LEU A 11 -14.07 9.68 -6.88
CA LEU A 11 -13.32 8.45 -7.17
C LEU A 11 -14.25 7.33 -7.68
N ALA A 12 -15.46 7.20 -7.13
CA ALA A 12 -16.46 6.24 -7.59
C ALA A 12 -16.99 6.54 -9.01
N LEU A 13 -17.06 7.81 -9.40
CA LEU A 13 -17.43 8.22 -10.76
C LEU A 13 -16.29 8.00 -11.77
N ALA A 14 -15.04 8.23 -11.37
CA ALA A 14 -13.87 7.98 -12.22
C ALA A 14 -13.65 6.48 -12.47
N LEU A 15 -13.94 5.63 -11.48
CA LEU A 15 -13.76 4.17 -11.59
C LEU A 15 -14.83 3.50 -12.47
N GLN A 16 -16.04 4.08 -12.57
CA GLN A 16 -17.13 3.58 -13.42
C GLN A 16 -16.93 3.83 -14.92
N ALA A 17 -15.93 4.63 -15.31
CA ALA A 17 -15.62 4.95 -16.71
C ALA A 17 -14.61 3.98 -17.36
N LEU A 18 -14.09 3.00 -16.61
CA LEU A 18 -13.13 2.00 -17.11
C LEU A 18 -13.87 0.74 -17.62
N PRO A 19 -13.88 0.45 -18.93
CA PRO A 19 -14.46 -0.77 -19.44
C PRO A 19 -13.59 -1.97 -19.04
N GLY A 20 -14.16 -2.93 -18.31
CA GLY A 20 -13.47 -4.14 -17.84
C GLY A 20 -13.24 -4.21 -16.32
N ALA A 21 -13.55 -3.15 -15.57
CA ALA A 21 -13.59 -3.21 -14.11
C ALA A 21 -14.89 -3.87 -13.66
N ALA A 22 -15.01 -5.18 -13.87
CA ALA A 22 -16.08 -5.96 -13.27
C ALA A 22 -16.00 -5.80 -11.75
N ALA A 23 -16.95 -5.05 -11.20
CA ALA A 23 -17.41 -5.01 -9.81
C ALA A 23 -16.46 -5.65 -8.78
N ALA A 24 -15.26 -5.10 -8.61
CA ALA A 24 -14.55 -5.27 -7.36
C ALA A 24 -15.29 -4.40 -6.36
N GLU A 25 -16.33 -4.96 -5.75
CA GLU A 25 -16.96 -4.39 -4.57
C GLU A 25 -15.85 -4.28 -3.52
N TRP A 26 -15.27 -3.09 -3.40
CA TRP A 26 -14.33 -2.79 -2.33
C TRP A 26 -15.10 -3.03 -1.03
N PRO A 27 -14.66 -3.98 -0.19
CA PRO A 27 -15.42 -4.36 0.99
C PRO A 27 -15.69 -3.11 1.83
N GLN A 28 -16.99 -2.79 2.02
CA GLN A 28 -17.45 -1.60 2.76
C GLN A 28 -17.02 -1.63 4.23
N SER A 29 -16.58 -2.81 4.68
CA SER A 29 -15.84 -3.04 5.90
C SER A 29 -14.53 -3.72 5.52
N THR A 30 -13.40 -3.01 5.68
CA THR A 30 -12.18 -3.71 6.07
C THR A 30 -12.61 -4.61 7.23
N PRO A 31 -12.42 -5.95 7.19
CA PRO A 31 -12.49 -6.68 8.44
C PRO A 31 -11.59 -5.90 9.39
N ALA A 32 -12.08 -5.61 10.59
CA ALA A 32 -11.25 -4.96 11.57
C ALA A 32 -9.97 -5.79 11.63
N ALA A 33 -8.89 -5.29 11.02
CA ALA A 33 -7.57 -5.58 11.50
C ALA A 33 -7.57 -4.90 12.87
N GLU A 34 -8.23 -5.55 13.85
CA GLU A 34 -7.75 -5.54 15.21
C GLU A 34 -6.24 -5.61 15.07
N GLY A 35 -5.59 -4.53 15.52
CA GLY A 35 -4.31 -4.09 14.98
C GLY A 35 -3.33 -5.23 14.82
N VAL A 36 -2.49 -5.15 13.78
CA VAL A 36 -1.36 -6.07 13.60
C VAL A 36 -0.71 -6.28 14.95
N ASP A 37 -0.91 -7.46 15.55
CA ASP A 37 -0.39 -7.77 16.87
C ASP A 37 1.13 -7.73 16.70
N ALA A 38 1.76 -6.64 17.15
CA ALA A 38 3.21 -6.47 16.99
C ALA A 38 3.98 -7.64 17.63
N ALA A 39 3.36 -8.32 18.60
CA ALA A 39 3.81 -9.58 19.18
C ALA A 39 3.96 -10.71 18.13
N ALA A 40 3.02 -10.84 17.19
CA ALA A 40 3.07 -11.83 16.11
C ALA A 40 4.26 -11.59 15.16
N LEU A 41 4.72 -10.35 15.03
CA LEU A 41 5.89 -10.00 14.22
C LEU A 41 7.21 -10.21 14.97
N GLY A 42 7.18 -10.18 16.31
CA GLY A 42 8.37 -10.34 17.16
C GLY A 42 8.78 -11.79 17.41
N ASP A 43 7.83 -12.73 17.33
CA ASP A 43 8.06 -14.17 17.52
C ASP A 43 7.26 -15.01 16.52
N LEU A 44 7.92 -15.46 15.46
CA LEU A 44 7.33 -16.29 14.39
C LEU A 44 6.99 -17.71 14.83
N GLU A 45 7.52 -18.17 15.97
CA GLU A 45 7.22 -19.51 16.50
C GLU A 45 5.95 -19.51 17.35
N SER A 46 5.43 -18.32 17.70
CA SER A 46 4.21 -18.17 18.49
C SER A 46 2.96 -18.63 17.71
N SER A 47 1.96 -19.11 18.45
CA SER A 47 0.63 -19.42 17.89
C SER A 47 -0.08 -18.17 17.37
N ALA A 48 0.21 -17.00 17.93
CA ALA A 48 -0.30 -15.72 17.46
C ALA A 48 0.21 -15.38 16.05
N ALA A 49 1.50 -15.64 15.78
CA ALA A 49 2.07 -15.49 14.45
C ALA A 49 1.42 -16.44 13.43
N GLU A 50 1.24 -17.72 13.78
CA GLU A 50 0.56 -18.68 12.89
C GLU A 50 -0.87 -18.23 12.56
N ALA A 51 -1.63 -17.78 13.56
CA ALA A 51 -2.99 -17.30 13.35
C ALA A 51 -3.03 -16.05 12.44
N TYR A 52 -2.15 -15.09 12.68
CA TYR A 52 -2.06 -13.85 11.92
C TYR A 52 -1.64 -14.10 10.46
N PHE A 53 -0.54 -14.82 10.22
CA PHE A 53 -0.08 -15.08 8.85
C PHE A 53 -1.02 -16.04 8.12
N GLY A 54 -1.65 -16.97 8.85
CA GLY A 54 -2.67 -17.85 8.30
C GLY A 54 -3.89 -17.10 7.76
N SER A 55 -4.45 -16.17 8.54
CA SER A 55 -5.57 -15.33 8.07
C SER A 55 -5.14 -14.40 6.94
N LEU A 56 -4.00 -13.71 7.10
CA LEU A 56 -3.48 -12.78 6.09
C LEU A 56 -3.30 -13.45 4.72
N LEU A 57 -2.67 -14.63 4.68
CA LEU A 57 -2.44 -15.35 3.44
C LEU A 57 -3.76 -15.88 2.85
N THR A 58 -4.65 -16.38 3.70
CA THR A 58 -5.99 -16.84 3.27
C THR A 58 -6.81 -15.71 2.66
N ASP A 59 -6.83 -14.54 3.30
CA ASP A 59 -7.54 -13.34 2.82
C ASP A 59 -6.94 -12.82 1.50
N ALA A 60 -5.63 -13.02 1.31
CA ALA A 60 -4.94 -12.73 0.05
C ALA A 60 -5.19 -13.79 -1.04
N GLY A 61 -5.93 -14.87 -0.75
CA GLY A 61 -6.16 -15.99 -1.66
C GLY A 61 -4.92 -16.88 -1.89
N ILE A 62 -3.96 -16.82 -0.97
CA ILE A 62 -2.69 -17.56 -1.02
C ILE A 62 -2.77 -18.72 -0.02
N GLY A 63 -2.58 -19.95 -0.50
CA GLY A 63 -2.44 -21.10 0.41
C GLY A 63 -1.20 -20.96 1.28
N VAL A 64 -1.32 -21.23 2.57
CA VAL A 64 -0.21 -21.09 3.55
C VAL A 64 0.90 -22.09 3.23
N PRO A 65 2.09 -21.65 2.80
CA PRO A 65 3.21 -22.55 2.53
C PRO A 65 3.76 -23.18 3.81
N ALA A 66 4.26 -24.42 3.74
CA ALA A 66 4.88 -25.08 4.90
C ALA A 66 6.14 -24.35 5.41
N ASP A 67 6.83 -23.59 4.56
CA ASP A 67 8.03 -22.81 4.85
C ASP A 67 7.75 -21.32 5.12
N TRP A 68 6.50 -20.94 5.42
CA TRP A 68 6.09 -19.53 5.53
C TRP A 68 6.95 -18.73 6.53
N ARG A 69 7.33 -19.34 7.67
CA ARG A 69 8.17 -18.71 8.69
C ARG A 69 9.52 -18.29 8.12
N GLU A 70 10.15 -19.18 7.38
CA GLU A 70 11.45 -18.93 6.78
C GLU A 70 11.35 -17.84 5.70
N ARG A 71 10.27 -17.84 4.92
CA ARG A 71 10.01 -16.77 3.93
C ARG A 71 9.84 -15.40 4.58
N VAL A 72 9.11 -15.32 5.69
CA VAL A 72 8.95 -14.08 6.45
C VAL A 72 10.29 -13.65 7.03
N ARG A 73 11.03 -14.57 7.67
CA ARG A 73 12.36 -14.31 8.24
C ARG A 73 13.32 -13.74 7.21
N VAL A 74 13.50 -14.43 6.08
CA VAL A 74 14.39 -14.01 4.99
C VAL A 74 13.89 -12.72 4.32
N GLY A 75 12.58 -12.59 4.07
CA GLY A 75 12.03 -11.39 3.42
C GLY A 75 12.08 -10.13 4.29
N SER A 76 12.05 -10.29 5.61
CA SER A 76 12.18 -9.21 6.59
C SER A 76 13.63 -8.84 6.90
N ASP A 77 14.59 -9.73 6.58
CA ASP A 77 16.00 -9.44 6.70
C ASP A 77 16.37 -8.28 5.80
N ARG A 78 16.92 -7.23 6.40
CA ARG A 78 17.29 -5.99 5.73
C ARG A 78 18.33 -6.21 4.63
N GLU A 79 19.26 -7.16 4.80
CA GLU A 79 20.29 -7.45 3.80
C GLU A 79 19.69 -8.12 2.56
N GLN A 80 18.66 -8.94 2.74
CA GLN A 80 18.02 -9.72 1.67
C GLN A 80 16.75 -9.05 1.10
N SER A 81 16.20 -8.06 1.81
CA SER A 81 14.93 -7.43 1.43
C SER A 81 15.10 -6.51 0.22
N GLY A 82 14.44 -6.83 -0.90
CA GLY A 82 14.41 -5.97 -2.08
C GLY A 82 13.75 -4.61 -1.85
N THR A 83 13.01 -4.44 -0.75
CA THR A 83 12.41 -3.16 -0.34
C THR A 83 13.26 -2.36 0.64
N ALA A 84 14.36 -2.92 1.15
CA ALA A 84 15.28 -2.18 2.00
C ALA A 84 15.92 -1.04 1.20
N ARG A 85 15.99 0.16 1.80
CA ARG A 85 16.45 1.38 1.13
C ARG A 85 17.81 1.22 0.44
N GLU A 86 18.73 0.52 1.09
CA GLU A 86 20.06 0.19 0.59
C GLU A 86 20.07 -0.75 -0.62
N ASN A 87 19.01 -1.54 -0.79
CA ASN A 87 18.80 -2.49 -1.88
C ASN A 87 17.99 -1.89 -3.03
N LEU A 88 17.39 -0.71 -2.83
CA LEU A 88 16.77 0.11 -3.88
C LEU A 88 17.81 0.81 -4.77
N ARG A 89 18.84 0.07 -5.22
CA ARG A 89 19.88 0.54 -6.15
C ARG A 89 19.58 -0.02 -7.54
N GLY A 90 19.73 0.81 -8.57
CA GLY A 90 19.50 0.39 -9.97
C GLY A 90 18.73 1.38 -10.82
N GLN A 91 17.98 2.29 -10.18
CA GLN A 91 17.55 3.54 -10.81
C GLN A 91 18.29 4.69 -10.15
N GLU A 92 19.51 4.96 -10.60
CA GLU A 92 20.10 6.30 -10.51
C GLU A 92 19.32 7.23 -11.46
N SER A 93 18.03 7.37 -11.21
CA SER A 93 17.28 8.48 -11.77
C SER A 93 17.55 9.64 -10.84
N GLU A 94 18.21 10.68 -11.34
CA GLU A 94 18.30 11.95 -10.62
C GLU A 94 16.87 12.37 -10.26
N VAL A 95 16.50 12.24 -8.98
CA VAL A 95 15.23 12.74 -8.49
C VAL A 95 15.38 14.25 -8.39
N PRO A 96 14.64 15.03 -9.19
CA PRO A 96 14.81 16.47 -9.18
C PRO A 96 14.31 17.04 -7.85
N ALA A 97 14.99 18.04 -7.32
CA ALA A 97 14.58 18.72 -6.09
C ALA A 97 13.19 19.37 -6.19
N VAL A 98 12.75 19.64 -7.42
CA VAL A 98 11.43 20.18 -7.74
C VAL A 98 10.89 19.46 -8.97
N LEU A 99 9.59 19.20 -9.01
CA LEU A 99 8.94 18.62 -10.19
C LEU A 99 9.14 19.51 -11.44
N PRO A 100 9.38 18.93 -12.63
CA PRO A 100 9.37 19.70 -13.87
C PRO A 100 7.98 20.25 -14.18
N ASP A 101 7.92 21.26 -15.05
CA ASP A 101 6.71 22.07 -15.23
C ASP A 101 5.52 21.28 -15.78
N THR A 102 5.77 20.30 -16.65
CA THR A 102 4.71 19.40 -17.14
C THR A 102 4.09 18.59 -16.00
N GLN A 103 4.89 18.02 -15.10
CA GLN A 103 4.37 17.29 -13.95
C GLN A 103 3.64 18.21 -12.98
N LYS A 104 4.13 19.45 -12.77
CA LYS A 104 3.42 20.44 -11.96
C LYS A 104 2.01 20.71 -12.50
N GLN A 105 1.86 20.91 -13.82
CA GLN A 105 0.56 21.11 -14.46
C GLN A 105 -0.37 19.91 -14.29
N LEU A 106 0.15 18.68 -14.39
CA LEU A 106 -0.63 17.46 -14.13
C LEU A 106 -1.13 17.41 -12.68
N VAL A 107 -0.28 17.76 -11.72
CA VAL A 107 -0.67 17.82 -10.29
C VAL A 107 -1.69 18.92 -10.06
N ASP A 108 -1.52 20.10 -10.66
CA ASP A 108 -2.45 21.23 -10.51
C ASP A 108 -3.82 20.94 -11.13
N PHE A 109 -3.87 20.12 -12.18
CA PHE A 109 -5.12 19.64 -12.77
C PHE A 109 -5.78 18.53 -11.93
N ALA A 110 -5.03 17.49 -11.55
CA ALA A 110 -5.57 16.32 -10.86
C ALA A 110 -5.92 16.60 -9.39
N VAL A 111 -5.09 17.38 -8.71
CA VAL A 111 -5.25 17.71 -7.28
C VAL A 111 -4.94 19.19 -7.04
N PRO A 112 -5.87 20.10 -7.40
CA PRO A 112 -5.66 21.54 -7.30
C PRO A 112 -5.27 21.98 -5.89
N GLY A 113 -4.14 22.67 -5.76
CA GLY A 113 -3.68 23.25 -4.49
C GLY A 113 -2.82 22.33 -3.61
N LEU A 114 -2.64 21.05 -3.96
CA LEU A 114 -1.78 20.13 -3.21
C LEU A 114 -0.34 20.67 -3.05
N ARG A 115 0.23 21.22 -4.13
CA ARG A 115 1.59 21.77 -4.11
C ARG A 115 1.76 22.94 -3.13
N ARG A 116 0.72 23.76 -2.94
CA ARG A 116 0.73 24.85 -1.95
C ARG A 116 0.73 24.32 -0.52
N ILE A 117 -0.05 23.27 -0.25
CA ILE A 117 -0.11 22.62 1.08
C ILE A 117 1.25 22.00 1.44
N LEU A 118 1.93 21.41 0.45
CA LEU A 118 3.25 20.80 0.64
C LEU A 118 4.42 21.79 0.61
N GLY A 119 4.16 23.09 0.40
CA GLY A 119 5.17 24.14 0.54
C GLY A 119 6.19 24.27 -0.61
N TYR A 120 5.90 23.75 -1.82
CA TYR A 120 6.79 23.88 -3.00
C TYR A 120 6.04 24.36 -4.26
N ALA A 121 5.29 25.45 -4.10
CA ALA A 121 4.51 26.10 -5.16
C ALA A 121 5.38 26.83 -6.19
#